data_AF-A0A6P8GUV4-F1
#
_entry.id   AF-A0A6P8GUV4-F1
#
_cell.length_a   1.000
_cell.length_b   1.000
_cell.length_c   1.000
_cell.angle_alpha   90.00
_cell.angle_beta   90.00
_cell.angle_gamma   90.00
#
_symmetry.space_group_name_H-M   'P 1'
#
loop_
_entity.id
_entity.type
_entity.pdbx_description
1 polymer ?
#
loop_
_entity_poly.entity_id
_entity_poly.type
_entity_poly.pdbx_seq_one_letter_code
_entity_poly.pdbx_strand_id
1 'polypeptide(L)'
;MTALSSSLSLSLSLSDLFIERFCMTGGTNPIGYLKAWQTNLYLSADAEKVKEALAEGIAAATMFMSEKQTEVSETQLRVAFDGDAVLFSDESERIFKAHGLDKFFEHERENENTLLDHGPLKGFLELLGKLQKKFYAKGHRLNCPIRTYLVTARSAASSGIRALKTLRAWGLETDEALFLAGAPKGPMLEKIRPHIYFDDQMFHVEGAAEMGTIAAHVPYGIAQKHSHKKSSSPSK
;
A
#
# COMPACT_ATOMS: atom_id res chain seq x y z
N MET A 1 3.04 9.99 10.19
CA MET A 1 3.13 10.00 11.65
C MET A 1 3.36 8.56 12.06
N THR A 2 4.59 8.20 12.39
CA THR A 2 4.97 6.79 12.59
C THR A 2 4.95 6.49 14.09
N ALA A 3 4.24 5.45 14.51
CA ALA A 3 4.31 4.95 15.87
C ALA A 3 5.35 3.82 15.93
N LEU A 4 6.25 3.86 16.90
CA LEU A 4 7.20 2.79 17.18
C LEU A 4 7.10 2.45 18.66
N SER A 5 6.83 1.17 18.96
CA SER A 5 6.73 0.63 20.31
C SER A 5 8.09 0.12 20.79
N SER A 6 8.51 0.65 21.94
CA SER A 6 9.32 0.01 22.99
C SER A 6 10.51 -0.90 22.60
N SER A 7 11.60 -0.31 22.09
CA SER A 7 12.98 -0.60 22.53
C SER A 7 13.91 0.42 21.87
N LEU A 8 14.19 1.54 22.53
CA LEU A 8 15.03 2.61 21.99
C LEU A 8 16.23 2.83 22.91
N SER A 9 17.36 2.16 22.59
CA SER A 9 18.62 2.88 22.60
C SER A 9 18.54 3.87 21.43
N LEU A 10 18.32 5.14 21.76
CA LEU A 10 18.24 6.27 20.84
C LEU A 10 19.37 6.21 19.79
N SER A 11 19.03 5.87 18.55
CA SER A 11 19.78 6.34 17.38
C SER A 11 18.91 7.39 16.67
N LEU A 12 18.78 8.55 17.32
CA LEU A 12 18.24 9.76 16.69
C LEU A 12 19.31 10.48 15.85
N SER A 13 20.41 9.81 15.51
CA SER A 13 21.47 10.32 14.64
C SER A 13 21.30 9.90 13.17
N LEU A 14 20.06 9.71 12.71
CA LEU A 14 19.75 9.46 11.30
C LEU A 14 19.32 10.78 10.65
N SER A 15 20.34 11.49 10.16
CA SER A 15 20.37 12.43 9.02
C SER A 15 19.10 13.27 8.74
N ASP A 16 19.16 14.58 9.04
CA ASP A 16 18.32 15.67 8.52
C ASP A 16 16.77 15.55 8.57
N LEU A 17 16.20 14.56 9.26
CA LEU A 17 14.75 14.46 9.41
C LEU A 17 14.25 15.39 10.53
N PHE A 18 13.54 16.46 10.15
CA PHE A 18 12.92 17.38 11.12
C PHE A 18 11.69 16.73 11.77
N ILE A 19 11.89 16.09 12.92
CA ILE A 19 10.82 15.48 13.73
C ILE A 19 10.28 16.54 14.70
N GLU A 20 9.12 17.13 14.40
CA GLU A 20 8.48 18.14 15.26
C GLU A 20 7.69 17.56 16.44
N ARG A 21 7.16 16.34 16.29
CA ARG A 21 6.19 15.76 17.24
C ARG A 21 6.51 14.30 17.50
N PHE A 22 6.45 13.91 18.77
CA PHE A 22 6.70 12.54 19.24
C PHE A 22 5.72 12.19 20.37
N CYS A 23 5.29 10.92 20.44
CA CYS A 23 4.52 10.36 21.55
C CYS A 23 5.29 9.18 22.14
N MET A 24 5.30 9.07 23.47
CA MET A 24 5.72 7.86 24.15
C MET A 24 4.59 7.38 25.05
N THR A 25 4.24 6.11 24.93
CA THR A 25 3.16 5.47 25.71
C THR A 25 3.74 4.33 26.54
N GLY A 26 3.37 4.25 27.83
CA GLY A 26 3.81 3.17 28.74
C GLY A 26 3.03 1.86 28.57
N GLY A 27 2.74 1.46 27.33
CA GLY A 27 1.95 0.24 27.01
C GLY A 27 0.46 0.49 26.72
N THR A 28 -0.03 1.73 26.82
CA THR A 28 -1.36 2.10 26.33
C THR A 28 -1.43 2.05 24.81
N ASN A 29 -2.60 1.68 24.28
CA ASN A 29 -2.78 1.50 22.84
C ASN A 29 -2.58 2.82 22.07
N PRO A 30 -1.62 2.92 21.13
CA PRO A 30 -1.32 4.18 20.44
C PRO A 30 -2.42 4.64 19.47
N ILE A 31 -3.36 3.77 19.08
CA ILE A 31 -4.33 4.06 18.02
C ILE A 31 -5.20 5.29 18.32
N GLY A 32 -5.58 5.50 19.59
CA GLY A 32 -6.35 6.69 19.98
C GLY A 32 -5.63 8.00 19.66
N TYR A 33 -4.31 8.05 19.85
CA TYR A 33 -3.48 9.20 19.51
C TYR A 33 -3.35 9.37 17.99
N LEU A 34 -3.17 8.27 17.25
CA LEU A 34 -3.09 8.31 15.79
C LEU A 34 -4.36 8.92 15.19
N LYS A 35 -5.52 8.58 15.74
CA LYS A 35 -6.83 9.13 15.35
C LYS A 35 -6.96 10.61 15.71
N ALA A 36 -6.62 10.98 16.95
CA ALA A 36 -6.66 12.38 17.40
C ALA A 36 -5.75 13.30 16.55
N TRP A 37 -4.64 12.75 16.06
CA TRP A 37 -3.70 13.47 15.20
C TRP A 37 -4.02 13.43 13.70
N GLN A 38 -5.13 12.80 13.31
CA GLN A 38 -5.52 12.68 11.90
C GLN A 38 -4.41 12.04 11.05
N THR A 39 -3.78 10.99 11.58
CA THR A 39 -2.67 10.29 10.93
C THR A 39 -3.06 9.81 9.53
N ASN A 40 -2.28 10.21 8.52
CA ASN A 40 -2.56 9.84 7.13
C ASN A 40 -1.96 8.49 6.70
N LEU A 41 -0.94 8.01 7.42
CA LEU A 41 -0.33 6.71 7.23
C LEU A 41 0.36 6.28 8.53
N TYR A 42 0.06 5.06 8.99
CA TYR A 42 0.70 4.40 10.11
C TYR A 42 1.46 3.15 9.64
N LEU A 43 2.77 3.13 9.86
CA LEU A 43 3.62 1.99 9.56
C LEU A 43 4.16 1.40 10.86
N SER A 44 4.15 0.08 10.98
CA SER A 44 4.64 -0.62 12.18
C SER A 44 5.18 -2.00 11.85
N ALA A 45 6.04 -2.55 12.71
CA ALA A 45 6.38 -3.97 12.69
C ALA A 45 5.31 -4.84 13.37
N ASP A 46 4.41 -4.23 14.17
CA ASP A 46 3.35 -4.93 14.88
C ASP A 46 2.08 -5.03 14.02
N ALA A 47 1.80 -6.24 13.52
CA ALA A 47 0.65 -6.51 12.66
C ALA A 47 -0.70 -6.37 13.36
N GLU A 48 -0.79 -6.62 14.66
CA GLU A 48 -2.05 -6.47 15.40
C GLU A 48 -2.38 -4.98 15.55
N LYS A 49 -1.38 -4.15 15.84
CA LYS A 49 -1.56 -2.69 15.87
C LYS A 49 -1.96 -2.11 14.52
N VAL A 50 -1.43 -2.66 13.43
CA VAL A 50 -1.83 -2.26 12.07
C VAL A 50 -3.30 -2.60 11.81
N LYS A 51 -3.78 -3.79 12.20
CA LYS A 51 -5.19 -4.17 12.09
C LYS A 51 -6.09 -3.26 12.92
N GLU A 52 -5.70 -2.96 14.16
CA GLU A 52 -6.45 -2.04 15.02
C GLU A 52 -6.54 -0.63 14.40
N ALA A 53 -5.45 -0.13 13.78
CA ALA A 53 -5.44 1.16 13.09
C ALA A 53 -6.39 1.18 11.88
N LEU A 54 -6.36 0.11 11.06
CA LEU A 54 -7.25 -0.03 9.90
C LEU A 54 -8.72 -0.07 10.32
N ALA A 55 -9.03 -0.75 11.43
CA ALA A 55 -10.39 -0.80 11.99
C ALA A 55 -10.91 0.58 12.42
N GLU A 56 -10.02 1.48 12.82
CA GLU A 56 -10.32 2.88 13.16
C GLU A 56 -10.29 3.83 11.95
N GLY A 57 -10.17 3.30 10.73
CA GLY A 57 -10.17 4.07 9.48
C GLY A 57 -8.84 4.78 9.20
N ILE A 58 -7.75 4.39 9.86
CA ILE A 58 -6.42 4.93 9.63
C ILE A 58 -5.71 4.04 8.60
N ALA A 59 -5.23 4.64 7.50
CA ALA A 59 -4.41 3.92 6.54
C ALA A 59 -3.16 3.36 7.23
N ALA A 60 -2.98 2.04 7.20
CA ALA A 60 -1.87 1.41 7.91
C ALA A 60 -1.36 0.16 7.20
N ALA A 61 -0.08 -0.17 7.46
CA ALA A 61 0.56 -1.34 6.91
C ALA A 61 1.69 -1.87 7.83
N THR A 62 1.89 -3.18 7.82
CA THR A 62 2.98 -3.85 8.52
C THR A 62 4.24 -3.86 7.66
N MET A 63 5.36 -3.32 8.14
CA MET A 63 6.59 -3.23 7.35
C MET A 63 7.41 -4.52 7.39
N PHE A 64 7.92 -4.90 6.23
CA PHE A 64 8.84 -6.01 6.02
C PHE A 64 10.09 -5.47 5.32
N MET A 65 11.24 -5.76 5.92
CA MET A 65 12.55 -5.36 5.41
C MET A 65 13.44 -6.59 5.34
N SER A 66 14.25 -6.67 4.30
CA SER A 66 15.32 -7.67 4.17
C SER A 66 16.66 -7.04 4.53
N GLU A 67 17.62 -7.88 4.91
CA GLU A 67 19.02 -7.48 5.10
C GLU A 67 19.63 -6.94 3.81
N LYS A 68 19.20 -7.47 2.67
CA LYS A 68 19.53 -6.93 1.35
C LYS A 68 18.59 -5.76 1.07
N GLN A 69 19.09 -4.54 1.11
CA GLN A 69 18.32 -3.36 0.69
C GLN A 69 18.86 -2.82 -0.63
N THR A 70 17.95 -2.66 -1.58
CA THR A 70 18.26 -2.07 -2.87
C THR A 70 18.37 -0.56 -2.72
N GLU A 71 19.43 0.04 -3.25
CA GLU A 71 19.60 1.48 -3.25
C GLU A 71 18.43 2.16 -3.97
N VAL A 72 17.82 3.15 -3.33
CA VAL A 72 16.68 3.92 -3.85
C VAL A 72 17.12 5.33 -4.28
N SER A 73 16.25 6.06 -4.98
CA SER A 73 16.58 7.41 -5.43
C SER A 73 16.68 8.41 -4.26
N GLU A 74 17.78 9.14 -4.17
CA GLU A 74 17.98 10.18 -3.13
C GLU A 74 17.15 11.45 -3.37
N THR A 75 16.74 11.70 -4.62
CA THR A 75 16.10 12.96 -5.04
C THR A 75 14.60 12.83 -5.32
N GLN A 76 14.07 11.60 -5.36
CA GLN A 76 12.67 11.33 -5.67
C GLN A 76 12.12 10.21 -4.80
N LEU A 77 11.16 10.55 -3.94
CA LEU A 77 10.33 9.59 -3.22
C LEU A 77 9.49 8.80 -4.21
N ARG A 78 9.67 7.47 -4.22
CA ARG A 78 8.92 6.53 -5.07
C ARG A 78 8.05 5.64 -4.20
N VAL A 79 6.74 5.70 -4.39
CA VAL A 79 5.77 4.92 -3.62
C VAL A 79 4.97 4.04 -4.56
N ALA A 80 5.05 2.72 -4.38
CA ALA A 80 4.34 1.76 -5.20
C ALA A 80 3.18 1.12 -4.43
N PHE A 81 2.06 0.91 -5.10
CA PHE A 81 0.84 0.36 -4.54
C PHE A 81 0.34 -0.79 -5.42
N ASP A 82 -0.12 -1.86 -4.80
CA ASP A 82 -1.11 -2.71 -5.45
C ASP A 82 -2.46 -1.97 -5.61
N GLY A 83 -3.30 -2.49 -6.50
CA GLY A 83 -4.63 -1.98 -6.74
C GLY A 83 -5.66 -2.46 -5.72
N ASP A 84 -6.08 -3.72 -5.88
CA ASP A 84 -7.22 -4.28 -5.14
C ASP A 84 -6.86 -4.48 -3.67
N ALA A 85 -7.84 -4.29 -2.78
CA ALA A 85 -7.65 -4.34 -1.32
C ALA A 85 -6.56 -3.40 -0.74
N VAL A 86 -5.97 -2.52 -1.55
CA VAL A 86 -5.02 -1.48 -1.13
C VAL A 86 -5.55 -0.09 -1.47
N LEU A 87 -5.67 0.23 -2.76
CA LEU A 87 -6.23 1.48 -3.26
C LEU A 87 -7.73 1.36 -3.52
N PHE A 88 -8.15 0.22 -4.05
CA PHE A 88 -9.54 -0.14 -4.30
C PHE A 88 -10.05 -1.10 -3.21
N SER A 89 -11.36 -1.27 -3.12
CA SER A 89 -11.96 -2.28 -2.25
C SER A 89 -11.56 -3.69 -2.68
N ASP A 90 -11.94 -4.69 -1.88
CA ASP A 90 -11.74 -6.10 -2.21
C ASP A 90 -12.92 -6.70 -3.03
N GLU A 91 -13.75 -5.85 -3.64
CA GLU A 91 -14.92 -6.26 -4.44
C GLU A 91 -14.54 -7.23 -5.56
N SER A 92 -13.60 -6.86 -6.42
CA SER A 92 -13.23 -7.68 -7.57
C SER A 92 -12.53 -8.98 -7.13
N GLU A 93 -11.76 -8.95 -6.04
CA GLU A 93 -11.16 -10.15 -5.44
C GLU A 93 -12.22 -11.13 -4.91
N ARG A 94 -13.31 -10.62 -4.31
CA ARG A 94 -14.46 -11.46 -3.87
C ARG A 94 -15.09 -12.19 -5.04
N ILE A 95 -15.28 -11.51 -6.17
CA ILE A 95 -15.89 -12.09 -7.37
C ILE A 95 -14.98 -13.17 -7.95
N PHE A 96 -13.67 -12.88 -8.06
CA PHE A 96 -12.69 -13.85 -8.53
C PHE A 96 -12.67 -15.11 -7.67
N LYS A 97 -12.62 -14.99 -6.34
CA LYS A 97 -12.60 -16.16 -5.45
C LYS A 97 -13.90 -16.94 -5.42
N ALA A 98 -15.04 -16.27 -5.57
CA ALA A 98 -16.36 -16.92 -5.52
C ALA A 98 -16.74 -17.58 -6.86
N HIS A 99 -16.36 -16.97 -7.98
CA HIS A 99 -16.92 -17.30 -9.30
C HIS A 99 -15.87 -17.57 -10.39
N GLY A 100 -14.58 -17.43 -10.07
CA GLY A 100 -13.50 -17.68 -11.00
C GLY A 100 -13.22 -16.53 -11.97
N LEU A 101 -12.27 -16.76 -12.86
CA LEU A 101 -11.68 -15.72 -13.71
C LEU A 101 -12.63 -15.20 -14.79
N ASP A 102 -13.43 -16.08 -15.40
CA ASP A 102 -14.37 -15.69 -16.46
C ASP A 102 -15.43 -14.72 -15.93
N LYS A 103 -15.99 -15.03 -14.76
CA LYS A 103 -16.99 -14.18 -14.10
C LYS A 103 -16.41 -12.87 -13.60
N PHE A 104 -15.15 -12.87 -13.18
CA PHE A 104 -14.42 -11.64 -12.89
C PHE A 104 -14.31 -10.75 -14.14
N PHE A 105 -13.93 -11.28 -15.30
CA PHE A 105 -13.82 -10.47 -16.52
C PHE A 105 -15.17 -9.97 -17.03
N GLU A 106 -16.21 -10.80 -16.98
CA GLU A 106 -17.58 -10.38 -17.30
C GLU A 106 -18.01 -9.21 -16.40
N HIS A 107 -17.80 -9.34 -15.10
CA HIS A 107 -18.14 -8.31 -14.12
C HIS A 107 -17.38 -7.00 -14.36
N GLU A 108 -16.07 -7.06 -14.60
CA GLU A 108 -15.26 -5.86 -14.87
C GLU A 108 -15.68 -5.17 -16.17
N ARG A 109 -16.07 -5.93 -17.20
CA ARG A 109 -16.59 -5.39 -18.46
C ARG A 109 -17.95 -4.71 -18.28
N GLU A 110 -18.87 -5.36 -17.57
CA GLU A 110 -20.21 -4.81 -17.30
C GLU A 110 -20.16 -3.55 -16.42
N ASN A 111 -19.20 -3.49 -15.51
CA ASN A 111 -19.01 -2.39 -14.58
C ASN A 111 -17.91 -1.41 -15.00
N GLU A 112 -17.46 -1.42 -16.26
CA GLU A 112 -16.32 -0.60 -16.71
C GLU A 112 -16.52 0.91 -16.44
N ASN A 113 -17.77 1.39 -16.43
CA ASN A 113 -18.12 2.79 -16.16
C ASN A 113 -18.61 3.04 -14.72
N THR A 114 -18.69 1.99 -13.90
CA THR A 114 -18.98 2.07 -12.47
C THR A 114 -17.66 2.16 -11.72
N LEU A 115 -17.49 3.15 -10.85
CA LEU A 115 -16.24 3.30 -10.11
C LEU A 115 -16.03 2.12 -9.15
N LEU A 116 -14.78 1.76 -8.90
CA LEU A 116 -14.45 0.85 -7.80
C LEU A 116 -14.62 1.58 -6.47
N ASP A 117 -15.09 0.86 -5.46
CA ASP A 117 -15.05 1.34 -4.09
C ASP A 117 -13.60 1.50 -3.61
N HIS A 118 -13.42 2.24 -2.51
CA HIS A 118 -12.10 2.60 -2.03
C HIS A 118 -11.53 1.57 -1.07
N GLY A 119 -10.22 1.36 -1.19
CA GLY A 119 -9.39 0.64 -0.24
C GLY A 119 -8.86 1.55 0.87
N PRO A 120 -8.20 0.97 1.88
CA PRO A 120 -7.73 1.70 3.06
C PRO A 120 -6.66 2.75 2.75
N LEU A 121 -5.88 2.61 1.66
CA LEU A 121 -4.78 3.51 1.34
C LEU A 121 -5.16 4.62 0.34
N LYS A 122 -6.42 4.69 -0.13
CA LYS A 122 -6.89 5.78 -1.01
C LYS A 122 -6.57 7.16 -0.47
N GLY A 123 -6.88 7.41 0.81
CA GLY A 123 -6.66 8.73 1.43
C GLY A 123 -5.18 9.12 1.49
N PHE A 124 -4.28 8.15 1.65
CA PHE A 124 -2.85 8.37 1.59
C PHE A 124 -2.39 8.72 0.17
N LEU A 125 -2.87 8.01 -0.86
CA LEU A 125 -2.59 8.34 -2.26
C LEU A 125 -3.11 9.74 -2.63
N GLU A 126 -4.30 10.12 -2.15
CA GLU A 126 -4.84 11.47 -2.34
C GLU A 126 -3.97 12.56 -1.73
N LEU A 127 -3.36 12.30 -0.57
CA LEU A 127 -2.41 13.21 0.05
C LEU A 127 -1.15 13.37 -0.81
N LEU A 128 -0.59 12.26 -1.30
CA LEU A 128 0.55 12.30 -2.23
C LEU A 128 0.20 13.09 -3.50
N GLY A 129 -0.96 12.83 -4.09
CA GLY A 129 -1.45 13.57 -5.27
C GLY A 129 -1.63 15.08 -5.01
N LYS A 130 -2.13 15.46 -3.82
CA LYS A 130 -2.20 16.88 -3.41
C LYS A 130 -0.81 17.51 -3.30
N LEU A 131 0.17 16.78 -2.77
CA LEU A 131 1.56 17.26 -2.70
C LEU A 131 2.18 17.41 -4.09
N GLN A 132 2.01 16.41 -4.97
CA GLN A 132 2.46 16.45 -6.36
C GLN A 132 1.90 17.68 -7.10
N LYS A 133 0.59 17.97 -6.95
CA LYS A 133 -0.05 19.14 -7.55
C LYS A 133 0.60 20.47 -7.15
N LYS A 134 1.15 20.58 -5.93
CA LYS A 134 1.90 21.79 -5.50
C LYS A 134 3.20 21.97 -6.30
N PHE A 135 3.87 20.89 -6.67
CA PHE A 135 5.06 20.94 -7.54
C PHE A 135 4.68 21.20 -8.99
N TYR A 136 3.58 20.60 -9.46
CA TYR A 136 3.09 20.80 -10.82
C TYR A 136 2.72 22.26 -11.08
N ALA A 137 2.06 22.92 -10.13
CA ALA A 137 1.72 24.34 -10.20
C ALA A 137 2.95 25.27 -10.29
N LYS A 138 4.13 24.78 -9.89
CA LYS A 138 5.42 25.48 -10.00
C LYS A 138 6.20 25.11 -11.28
N GLY A 139 5.60 24.35 -12.20
CA GLY A 139 6.25 23.88 -13.43
C GLY A 139 7.14 22.65 -13.24
N HIS A 140 7.20 22.05 -12.05
CA HIS A 140 8.05 20.89 -11.75
C HIS A 140 7.32 19.56 -11.92
N ARG A 141 6.51 19.41 -12.98
CA ARG A 141 5.78 18.15 -13.23
C ARG A 141 6.71 16.98 -13.56
N LEU A 142 7.65 17.19 -14.48
CA LEU A 142 8.60 16.15 -14.89
C LEU A 142 9.64 15.82 -13.80
N ASN A 143 10.00 16.82 -12.99
CA ASN A 143 11.01 16.68 -11.93
C ASN A 143 10.34 16.66 -10.54
N CYS A 144 9.11 16.15 -10.44
CA CYS A 144 8.42 16.08 -9.17
C CYS A 144 9.19 15.14 -8.22
N PRO A 145 9.47 15.57 -6.99
CA PRO A 145 10.21 14.74 -6.03
C PRO A 145 9.36 13.62 -5.43
N ILE A 146 8.09 13.48 -5.85
CA ILE A 146 7.20 12.40 -5.44
C ILE A 146 6.68 11.73 -6.70
N ARG A 147 6.83 10.41 -6.76
CA ARG A 147 6.36 9.59 -7.86
C ARG A 147 5.59 8.39 -7.33
N THR A 148 4.41 8.17 -7.87
CA THR A 148 3.50 7.09 -7.46
C THR A 148 3.35 6.06 -8.56
N TYR A 149 3.28 4.79 -8.17
CA TYR A 149 3.19 3.65 -9.07
C TYR A 149 2.00 2.77 -8.68
N LEU A 150 1.17 2.41 -9.66
CA LEU A 150 0.22 1.31 -9.53
C LEU A 150 0.89 0.06 -10.10
N VAL A 151 1.06 -0.99 -9.30
CA VAL A 151 1.64 -2.28 -9.70
C VAL A 151 0.62 -3.38 -9.41
N THR A 152 -0.19 -3.71 -10.41
CA THR A 152 -1.37 -4.57 -10.22
C THR A 152 -1.31 -5.85 -11.06
N ALA A 153 -1.87 -6.93 -10.51
CA ALA A 153 -2.07 -8.18 -11.24
C ALA A 153 -3.16 -8.07 -12.33
N ARG A 154 -3.99 -7.01 -12.32
CA ARG A 154 -5.00 -6.77 -13.36
C ARG A 154 -4.36 -6.73 -14.75
N SER A 155 -5.09 -7.27 -15.73
CA SER A 155 -4.76 -7.12 -17.15
C SER A 155 -5.28 -5.79 -17.67
N ALA A 156 -4.44 -5.06 -18.42
CA ALA A 156 -4.83 -3.82 -19.09
C ALA A 156 -5.95 -4.03 -20.11
N ALA A 157 -5.98 -5.20 -20.76
CA ALA A 157 -6.93 -5.49 -21.83
C ALA A 157 -8.34 -5.83 -21.33
N SER A 158 -8.48 -6.39 -20.12
CA SER A 158 -9.75 -6.94 -19.65
C SER A 158 -10.25 -6.40 -18.31
N SER A 159 -9.38 -5.90 -17.44
CA SER A 159 -9.74 -5.52 -16.06
C SER A 159 -9.12 -4.20 -15.57
N GLY A 160 -8.23 -3.60 -16.36
CA GLY A 160 -7.51 -2.39 -15.98
C GLY A 160 -8.26 -1.09 -16.23
N ILE A 161 -9.18 -1.08 -17.21
CA ILE A 161 -9.87 0.15 -17.65
C ILE A 161 -10.70 0.75 -16.51
N ARG A 162 -11.47 -0.07 -15.78
CA ARG A 162 -12.27 0.37 -14.61
C ARG A 162 -11.39 1.00 -13.53
N ALA A 163 -10.23 0.39 -13.24
CA ALA A 163 -9.26 0.91 -12.28
C ALA A 163 -8.69 2.29 -12.70
N LEU A 164 -8.30 2.45 -13.96
CA LEU A 164 -7.80 3.72 -14.50
C LEU A 164 -8.87 4.81 -14.48
N LYS A 165 -10.11 4.49 -14.86
CA LYS A 165 -11.25 5.41 -14.79
C LYS A 165 -11.52 5.84 -13.35
N THR A 166 -11.43 4.91 -12.40
CA THR A 166 -11.59 5.19 -10.97
C THR A 166 -10.53 6.17 -10.45
N LEU A 167 -9.25 5.92 -10.73
CA LEU A 167 -8.17 6.84 -10.34
C LEU A 167 -8.36 8.24 -10.93
N ARG A 168 -8.72 8.31 -12.22
CA ARG A 168 -9.03 9.58 -12.89
C ARG A 168 -10.20 10.31 -12.24
N ALA A 169 -11.28 9.61 -11.91
CA ALA A 169 -12.45 10.19 -11.26
C ALA A 169 -12.13 10.73 -9.85
N TRP A 170 -11.18 10.10 -9.14
CA TRP A 170 -10.65 10.62 -7.88
C TRP A 170 -9.66 11.79 -8.06
N GLY A 171 -9.38 12.20 -9.31
CA GLY A 171 -8.42 13.25 -9.62
C GLY A 171 -6.97 12.85 -9.29
N LEU A 172 -6.70 11.54 -9.30
CA LEU A 172 -5.40 10.93 -9.06
C LEU A 172 -4.81 10.48 -10.38
N GLU A 173 -3.78 11.18 -10.82
CA GLU A 173 -2.96 10.80 -11.97
C GLU A 173 -1.77 10.04 -11.42
N THR A 174 -1.84 8.71 -11.34
CA THR A 174 -0.66 7.90 -11.03
C THR A 174 0.38 8.13 -12.11
N ASP A 175 1.64 8.38 -11.72
CA ASP A 175 2.69 8.71 -12.69
C ASP A 175 2.99 7.52 -13.61
N GLU A 176 2.91 6.30 -13.09
CA GLU A 176 3.06 5.06 -13.84
C GLU A 176 2.08 3.98 -13.35
N ALA A 177 1.42 3.29 -14.29
CA ALA A 177 0.53 2.17 -14.00
C ALA A 177 0.99 0.94 -14.77
N LEU A 178 1.29 -0.13 -14.03
CA LEU A 178 1.85 -1.38 -14.51
C LEU A 178 0.82 -2.49 -14.30
N PHE A 179 0.26 -2.96 -15.41
CA PHE A 179 -0.72 -4.04 -15.46
C PHE A 179 -0.02 -5.34 -15.84
N LEU A 180 0.15 -6.22 -14.87
CA LEU A 180 1.00 -7.41 -15.03
C LEU A 180 0.25 -8.65 -15.53
N ALA A 181 -1.08 -8.60 -15.60
CA ALA A 181 -1.90 -9.74 -16.03
C ALA A 181 -1.53 -11.07 -15.32
N GLY A 182 -1.29 -11.00 -14.01
CA GLY A 182 -0.89 -12.13 -13.17
C GLY A 182 0.62 -12.46 -13.17
N ALA A 183 1.45 -11.77 -13.95
CA ALA A 183 2.90 -11.95 -13.89
C ALA A 183 3.47 -11.50 -12.52
N PRO A 184 4.59 -12.09 -12.06
CA PRO A 184 5.22 -11.69 -10.80
C PRO A 184 5.58 -10.20 -10.75
N LYS A 185 5.35 -9.57 -9.59
CA LYS A 185 5.62 -8.14 -9.38
C LYS A 185 7.10 -7.81 -9.18
N GLY A 186 7.88 -8.78 -8.68
CA GLY A 186 9.29 -8.63 -8.31
C GLY A 186 10.17 -7.93 -9.37
N PRO A 187 10.20 -8.39 -10.63
CA PRO A 187 11.02 -7.77 -11.67
C PRO A 187 10.71 -6.29 -11.91
N MET A 188 9.43 -5.91 -11.83
CA MET A 188 9.05 -4.50 -11.97
C MET A 188 9.43 -3.69 -10.75
N LEU A 189 9.30 -4.24 -9.54
CA LEU A 189 9.73 -3.58 -8.31
C LEU A 189 11.24 -3.36 -8.27
N GLU A 190 12.04 -4.33 -8.74
CA GLU A 190 13.49 -4.20 -8.89
C GLU A 190 13.87 -3.09 -9.88
N LYS A 191 13.07 -2.89 -10.94
CA LYS A 191 13.26 -1.79 -11.90
C LYS A 191 12.86 -0.43 -11.33
N ILE A 192 11.72 -0.37 -10.64
CA ILE A 192 11.16 0.86 -10.05
C ILE A 192 12.02 1.35 -8.88
N ARG A 193 12.55 0.42 -8.08
CA ARG A 193 13.29 0.68 -6.83
C ARG A 193 12.50 1.63 -5.92
N PRO A 194 11.26 1.26 -5.54
CA PRO A 194 10.44 2.14 -4.71
C PRO A 194 11.02 2.20 -3.29
N HIS A 195 10.77 3.33 -2.61
CA HIS A 195 11.11 3.46 -1.20
C HIS A 195 10.22 2.58 -0.33
N ILE A 196 8.99 2.35 -0.78
CA ILE A 196 8.05 1.45 -0.14
C ILE A 196 7.05 0.93 -1.16
N TYR A 197 6.72 -0.35 -1.03
CA TYR A 197 5.71 -1.05 -1.81
C TYR A 197 4.59 -1.56 -0.90
N PHE A 198 3.32 -1.29 -1.23
CA PHE A 198 2.15 -1.74 -0.47
C PHE A 198 1.39 -2.84 -1.21
N ASP A 199 1.07 -3.93 -0.51
CA ASP A 199 0.29 -5.06 -1.05
C ASP A 199 -0.54 -5.71 0.08
N ASP A 200 -1.71 -6.26 -0.24
CA ASP A 200 -2.55 -6.97 0.72
C ASP A 200 -2.21 -8.46 0.83
N GLN A 201 -1.41 -9.01 -0.09
CA GLN A 201 -1.05 -10.42 -0.13
C GLN A 201 0.38 -10.64 0.35
N MET A 202 0.52 -11.43 1.43
CA MET A 202 1.83 -11.71 2.03
C MET A 202 2.85 -12.30 1.04
N PHE A 203 2.41 -13.15 0.09
CA PHE A 203 3.31 -13.70 -0.93
C PHE A 203 3.97 -12.62 -1.80
N HIS A 204 3.25 -11.54 -2.13
CA HIS A 204 3.81 -10.41 -2.87
C HIS A 204 4.74 -9.56 -2.00
N VAL A 205 4.41 -9.39 -0.72
CA VAL A 205 5.22 -8.67 0.26
C VAL A 205 6.56 -9.38 0.49
N GLU A 206 6.53 -10.68 0.75
CA GLU A 206 7.71 -11.53 0.95
C GLU A 206 8.59 -11.53 -0.31
N GLY A 207 8.01 -11.78 -1.48
CA GLY A 207 8.77 -11.76 -2.74
C GLY A 207 9.40 -10.41 -3.06
N ALA A 208 8.74 -9.29 -2.72
CA ALA A 208 9.33 -7.96 -2.84
C ALA A 208 10.48 -7.73 -1.85
N ALA A 209 10.32 -8.17 -0.60
CA ALA A 209 11.33 -8.07 0.44
C ALA A 209 12.59 -8.91 0.09
N GLU A 210 12.43 -10.13 -0.42
CA GLU A 210 13.54 -10.98 -0.89
C GLU A 210 14.37 -10.32 -1.99
N MET A 211 13.72 -9.55 -2.85
CA MET A 211 14.36 -8.76 -3.92
C MET A 211 14.97 -7.43 -3.41
N GLY A 212 14.90 -7.18 -2.10
CA GLY A 212 15.45 -6.02 -1.42
C GLY A 212 14.62 -4.74 -1.56
N THR A 213 13.34 -4.86 -1.90
CA THR A 213 12.38 -3.76 -1.83
C THR A 213 11.76 -3.73 -0.44
N ILE A 214 11.70 -2.55 0.20
CA ILE A 214 10.93 -2.39 1.44
C ILE A 214 9.45 -2.58 1.09
N ALA A 215 8.82 -3.60 1.65
CA ALA A 215 7.44 -3.95 1.39
C ALA A 215 6.59 -3.79 2.65
N ALA A 216 5.32 -3.47 2.48
CA ALA A 216 4.41 -3.22 3.58
C ALA A 216 3.07 -3.91 3.32
N HIS A 217 2.73 -4.84 4.21
CA HIS A 217 1.51 -5.63 4.12
C HIS A 217 0.31 -4.83 4.64
N VAL A 218 -0.74 -4.73 3.84
CA VAL A 218 -2.01 -4.11 4.21
C VAL A 218 -3.00 -5.24 4.54
N PRO A 219 -3.23 -5.59 5.83
CA PRO A 219 -4.11 -6.69 6.19
C PRO A 219 -5.59 -6.30 6.04
N TYR A 220 -6.04 -6.13 4.79
CA TYR A 220 -7.38 -5.75 4.40
C TYR A 220 -7.98 -6.75 3.40
N GLY A 221 -9.31 -6.81 3.35
CA GLY A 221 -10.05 -7.61 2.39
C GLY A 221 -10.14 -9.11 2.71
N ILE A 222 -10.84 -9.85 1.85
CA ILE A 222 -11.09 -11.29 2.04
C ILE A 222 -9.84 -12.17 1.99
N ALA A 223 -8.73 -11.69 1.43
CA ALA A 223 -7.47 -12.42 1.40
C ALA A 223 -6.99 -12.80 2.82
N GLN A 224 -7.30 -11.97 3.81
CA GLN A 224 -6.87 -12.16 5.20
C GLN A 224 -7.60 -13.31 5.92
N LYS A 225 -8.84 -13.65 5.49
CA LYS A 225 -9.69 -14.64 6.19
C LYS A 225 -9.20 -16.08 6.06
N HIS A 226 -8.32 -16.38 5.10
CA HIS A 226 -7.83 -17.74 4.84
C HIS A 226 -6.47 -18.06 5.47
N SER A 227 -5.75 -17.05 5.99
CA SER A 227 -4.48 -17.24 6.70
C SER A 227 -4.66 -18.03 8.02
N HIS A 228 -5.78 -17.81 8.72
CA HIS A 228 -6.04 -18.44 10.02
C HIS A 228 -6.31 -19.96 10.00
N LYS A 229 -6.52 -20.60 8.84
CA LYS A 229 -6.79 -22.06 8.79
C LYS A 229 -5.54 -22.94 8.76
N LYS A 230 -4.33 -22.38 8.62
CA LYS A 230 -3.09 -23.18 8.55
C LYS A 230 -2.33 -23.37 9.88
N SER A 231 -2.75 -22.75 10.99
CA SER A 231 -2.04 -22.85 12.28
C SER A 231 -2.70 -23.74 13.35
N SER A 232 -3.78 -24.46 13.03
CA SER A 232 -4.39 -25.42 13.96
C SER A 232 -4.28 -26.86 13.44
N SER A 233 -3.09 -27.45 13.51
CA SER A 233 -2.94 -28.90 13.58
C SER A 233 -2.87 -29.30 15.06
N PRO A 234 -3.75 -30.18 15.57
CA PRO A 234 -3.68 -30.64 16.95
C PRO A 234 -2.49 -31.58 17.09
N SER A 235 -1.59 -31.26 18.02
CA SER A 235 -0.59 -32.20 18.53
C SER A 235 -1.32 -33.41 19.12
N LYS A 236 -1.14 -34.58 18.49
CA LYS A 236 -1.32 -35.88 19.14
C LYS A 236 0.02 -36.31 19.71
#